data_AF-K5B9Q6-F1
#
_entry.id   AF-K5B9Q6-F1
#
_cell.length_a   1.000
_cell.length_b   1.000
_cell.length_c   1.000
_cell.angle_alpha   90.00
_cell.angle_beta   90.00
_cell.angle_gamma   90.00
#
_symmetry.space_group_name_H-M   'P 1'
#
loop_
_entity.id
_entity.type
_entity.pdbx_description
1 polymer ?
#
loop_
_entity_poly.entity_id
_entity_poly.type
_entity_poly.pdbx_seq_one_letter_code
_entity_poly.pdbx_strand_id
1 'polypeptide(L)'
;MTGRPGRAVWAWSAAAAALLVVVGAVVVVARSGGSESAATHPKAVRPADKDATGTRTTSRQAPTETTVSPKELPALLLSAADISALLDAGPMKVTHDNPALLANTSDPADCGAVTIPAIAAGYQGSGYLGIQVQNLLDASADGSNYFEHQAQQAVAAFPSARRAREFVSTESARWIACTDRRVTVTAPNTNYIDSSWQVLHPAFDHEVLTATLLNRTTSGWDCQRVMMPRRNVVVDVRVCGWSGGGQARALATRITDRVPA
;
A
#
# COMPACT_ATOMS: atom_id res chain seq x y z
N MET A 1 -3.42 -64.12 27.72
CA MET A 1 -4.80 -64.33 27.25
C MET A 1 -5.54 -63.01 27.50
N THR A 2 -5.62 -62.18 26.46
CA THR A 2 -6.85 -61.82 25.72
C THR A 2 -7.65 -60.69 26.36
N GLY A 3 -7.73 -59.55 25.68
CA GLY A 3 -8.74 -58.53 25.98
C GLY A 3 -8.43 -57.13 25.45
N ARG A 4 -8.63 -56.89 24.15
CA ARG A 4 -8.74 -55.53 23.56
C ARG A 4 -9.93 -54.79 24.17
N PRO A 5 -9.86 -53.48 24.46
CA PRO A 5 -11.05 -52.66 24.53
C PRO A 5 -11.41 -52.12 23.14
N GLY A 6 -12.65 -52.42 22.74
CA GLY A 6 -13.25 -52.05 21.47
C GLY A 6 -13.73 -50.60 21.40
N ARG A 7 -14.09 -50.22 20.17
CA ARG A 7 -14.38 -48.88 19.65
C ARG A 7 -15.65 -48.22 20.23
N ALA A 8 -15.63 -46.89 20.08
CA ALA A 8 -16.64 -45.90 20.40
C ALA A 8 -18.06 -46.16 19.87
N VAL A 9 -19.06 -45.69 20.63
CA VAL A 9 -20.37 -45.27 20.13
C VAL A 9 -20.80 -44.04 20.93
N TRP A 10 -20.85 -42.87 20.29
CA TRP A 10 -21.60 -41.71 20.78
C TRP A 10 -22.63 -41.36 19.71
N ALA A 11 -23.89 -41.49 20.08
CA ALA A 11 -25.06 -41.01 19.36
C ALA A 11 -25.85 -40.10 20.31
N TRP A 12 -26.86 -39.42 19.75
CA TRP A 12 -27.84 -38.50 20.38
C TRP A 12 -27.32 -37.05 20.55
N SER A 13 -28.01 -35.98 20.16
CA SER A 13 -29.30 -35.75 19.50
C SER A 13 -29.35 -34.29 19.05
N ALA A 14 -30.10 -34.01 17.98
CA ALA A 14 -30.53 -32.67 17.62
C ALA A 14 -31.53 -32.11 18.64
N ALA A 15 -31.46 -30.79 18.89
CA ALA A 15 -32.57 -30.03 19.44
C ALA A 15 -32.61 -28.65 18.75
N ALA A 16 -33.69 -28.44 18.00
CA ALA A 16 -34.07 -27.18 17.42
C ALA A 16 -34.80 -26.31 18.46
N ALA A 17 -34.63 -24.99 18.39
CA ALA A 17 -35.57 -24.02 18.92
C ALA A 17 -35.57 -22.76 18.04
N ALA A 18 -36.65 -22.63 17.27
CA ALA A 18 -37.24 -21.40 16.74
C ALA A 18 -37.52 -20.38 17.88
N LEU A 19 -37.78 -19.08 17.73
CA LEU A 19 -38.08 -18.10 16.66
C LEU A 19 -38.08 -16.74 17.40
N LEU A 20 -37.87 -15.61 16.72
CA LEU A 20 -38.82 -14.47 16.73
C LEU A 20 -38.37 -13.34 15.79
N VAL A 21 -39.36 -12.86 15.05
CA VAL A 21 -39.36 -11.86 13.98
C VAL A 21 -39.70 -10.49 14.57
N VAL A 22 -39.07 -9.41 14.08
CA VAL A 22 -39.71 -8.09 14.04
C VAL A 22 -39.46 -7.44 12.68
N VAL A 23 -40.58 -7.11 12.04
CA VAL A 23 -40.75 -6.40 10.78
C VAL A 23 -40.63 -4.89 11.01
N GLY A 24 -40.04 -4.17 10.07
CA GLY A 24 -40.09 -2.70 10.01
C GLY A 24 -39.80 -2.20 8.60
N ALA A 25 -40.83 -2.16 7.75
CA ALA A 25 -40.81 -1.50 6.45
C ALA A 25 -41.11 0.00 6.64
N VAL A 26 -40.30 0.89 6.07
CA VAL A 26 -40.65 2.29 5.88
C VAL A 26 -40.58 2.61 4.39
N VAL A 27 -41.76 2.77 3.80
CA VAL A 27 -42.01 3.34 2.48
C VAL A 27 -42.00 4.86 2.63
N VAL A 28 -41.14 5.57 1.89
CA VAL A 28 -41.31 7.01 1.69
C VAL A 28 -41.79 7.24 0.26
N VAL A 29 -43.00 7.78 0.20
CA VAL A 29 -43.79 8.10 -0.99
C VAL A 29 -43.15 9.26 -1.76
N ALA A 30 -42.90 9.04 -3.04
CA ALA A 30 -42.67 10.10 -4.02
C ALA A 30 -43.98 10.87 -4.25
N ARG A 31 -43.94 12.20 -4.12
CA ARG A 31 -44.97 13.08 -4.67
C ARG A 31 -44.41 13.82 -5.87
N SER A 32 -44.83 13.39 -7.05
CA SER A 32 -44.86 14.19 -8.27
C SER A 32 -46.02 15.18 -8.19
N GLY A 33 -45.71 16.44 -8.47
CA GLY A 33 -46.68 17.52 -8.66
C GLY A 33 -46.09 18.51 -9.63
N GLY A 34 -46.51 18.45 -10.88
CA GLY A 34 -46.16 19.41 -11.90
C GLY A 34 -46.95 20.70 -11.77
N SER A 35 -46.44 21.76 -12.37
CA SER A 35 -47.23 22.83 -13.00
C SER A 35 -46.28 23.64 -13.89
N GLU A 36 -46.44 23.48 -15.20
CA GLU A 36 -46.10 24.51 -16.16
C GLU A 36 -46.97 25.74 -15.89
N SER A 37 -46.36 26.93 -15.95
CA SER A 37 -47.06 28.16 -16.31
C SER A 37 -46.09 29.07 -17.03
N ALA A 38 -46.35 29.23 -18.32
CA ALA A 38 -45.84 30.28 -19.16
C ALA A 38 -46.35 31.64 -18.66
N ALA A 39 -45.47 32.64 -18.62
CA ALA A 39 -45.86 34.05 -18.66
C ALA A 39 -44.69 34.90 -19.19
N THR A 40 -44.75 35.15 -20.49
CA THR A 40 -44.63 36.45 -21.17
C THR A 40 -43.80 37.57 -20.52
N HIS A 41 -42.83 38.07 -21.30
CA HIS A 41 -42.09 39.33 -21.12
C HIS A 41 -42.90 40.52 -20.61
N PRO A 42 -42.23 41.44 -19.89
CA PRO A 42 -42.10 42.78 -20.48
C PRO A 42 -40.74 43.46 -20.29
N LYS A 43 -40.33 44.10 -21.39
CA LYS A 43 -39.70 45.42 -21.52
C LYS A 43 -38.23 45.63 -21.17
N ALA A 44 -37.53 46.10 -22.19
CA ALA A 44 -36.16 46.57 -22.24
C ALA A 44 -35.81 47.64 -21.20
N VAL A 45 -34.60 47.53 -20.64
CA VAL A 45 -33.79 48.66 -20.19
C VAL A 45 -32.34 48.39 -20.58
N ARG A 46 -31.76 49.28 -21.38
CA ARG A 46 -30.32 49.41 -21.61
C ARG A 46 -29.89 50.74 -20.98
N PRO A 47 -28.77 50.77 -20.25
CA PRO A 47 -27.63 51.60 -20.66
C PRO A 47 -26.31 50.82 -20.51
N ALA A 48 -25.47 50.77 -21.54
CA ALA A 48 -24.34 51.67 -21.82
C ALA A 48 -23.03 51.25 -21.10
N ASP A 49 -21.97 51.22 -21.92
CA ASP A 49 -20.61 50.74 -21.67
C ASP A 49 -19.92 51.29 -20.41
N LYS A 50 -19.00 50.50 -19.82
CA LYS A 50 -17.57 50.84 -19.69
C LYS A 50 -16.73 49.80 -18.93
N ASP A 51 -15.52 49.63 -19.46
CA ASP A 51 -14.28 49.19 -18.84
C ASP A 51 -14.08 47.71 -18.46
N ALA A 52 -13.55 47.00 -19.46
CA ALA A 52 -12.64 45.89 -19.27
C ALA A 52 -11.42 46.32 -18.44
N THR A 53 -11.43 46.04 -17.14
CA THR A 53 -10.21 45.99 -16.34
C THR A 53 -9.84 44.52 -16.14
N GLY A 54 -9.10 43.99 -17.10
CA GLY A 54 -8.43 42.70 -16.93
C GLY A 54 -7.38 42.83 -15.84
N THR A 55 -7.67 42.36 -14.63
CA THR A 55 -6.65 42.14 -13.61
C THR A 55 -5.75 41.03 -14.13
N ARG A 56 -4.63 41.42 -14.74
CA ARG A 56 -3.54 40.52 -15.12
C ARG A 56 -2.92 40.04 -13.80
N THR A 57 -3.46 38.96 -13.25
CA THR A 57 -2.79 38.18 -12.22
C THR A 57 -1.54 37.62 -12.88
N THR A 58 -0.42 38.31 -12.74
CA THR A 58 0.89 37.76 -12.99
C THR A 58 1.03 36.58 -12.03
N SER A 59 0.77 35.38 -12.56
CA SER A 59 1.08 34.12 -11.90
C SER A 59 2.56 34.16 -11.59
N ARG A 60 2.89 34.52 -10.35
CA ARG A 60 4.23 34.37 -9.80
C ARG A 60 4.51 32.88 -9.86
N GLN A 61 5.20 32.45 -10.91
CA GLN A 61 5.71 31.09 -11.04
C GLN A 61 6.45 30.81 -9.74
N ALA A 62 5.89 29.89 -8.94
CA ALA A 62 6.61 29.35 -7.80
C ALA A 62 7.96 28.84 -8.34
N PRO A 63 9.07 29.03 -7.61
CA PRO A 63 10.35 28.47 -8.02
C PRO A 63 10.15 27.01 -8.39
N THR A 64 10.57 26.62 -9.59
CA THR A 64 10.51 25.21 -10.02
C THR A 64 11.41 24.44 -9.06
N GLU A 65 10.82 23.86 -8.02
CA GLU A 65 11.51 22.93 -7.12
C GLU A 65 12.19 21.88 -8.01
N THR A 66 13.51 21.72 -7.91
CA THR A 66 14.25 20.80 -8.78
C THR A 66 13.87 19.36 -8.41
N THR A 67 12.79 18.84 -8.97
CA THR A 67 12.29 17.50 -8.66
C THR A 67 13.23 16.42 -9.18
N VAL A 68 13.36 15.33 -8.44
CA VAL A 68 13.97 14.10 -8.96
C VAL A 68 13.09 13.55 -10.08
N SER A 69 13.68 13.34 -11.25
CA SER A 69 13.00 12.77 -12.40
C SER A 69 12.89 11.24 -12.28
N PRO A 70 11.89 10.61 -12.92
CA PRO A 70 11.79 9.15 -12.98
C PRO A 70 13.05 8.43 -13.46
N LYS A 71 13.88 9.07 -14.30
CA LYS A 71 15.11 8.47 -14.86
C LYS A 71 16.22 8.32 -13.82
N GLU A 72 16.17 9.09 -12.74
CA GLU A 72 17.17 9.07 -11.66
C GLU A 72 16.85 8.02 -10.59
N LEU A 73 15.63 7.50 -10.56
CA LEU A 73 15.14 6.55 -9.55
C LEU A 73 16.03 5.32 -9.38
N PRO A 74 16.53 4.64 -10.44
CA PRO A 74 17.39 3.47 -10.26
C PRO A 74 18.67 3.74 -9.46
N ALA A 75 19.22 4.95 -9.56
CA ALA A 75 20.45 5.33 -8.85
C ALA A 75 20.25 5.57 -7.34
N LEU A 76 19.00 5.66 -6.88
CA LEU A 76 18.69 5.85 -5.46
C LEU A 76 18.72 4.53 -4.67
N LEU A 77 18.43 3.41 -5.35
CA LEU A 77 18.37 2.10 -4.73
C LEU A 77 19.74 1.68 -4.17
N LEU A 78 19.73 0.96 -3.04
CA LEU A 78 20.94 0.36 -2.47
C LEU A 78 21.45 -0.76 -3.36
N SER A 79 22.78 -0.87 -3.44
CA SER A 79 23.41 -2.02 -4.08
C SER A 79 23.17 -3.29 -3.26
N ALA A 80 23.30 -4.45 -3.90
CA ALA A 80 23.18 -5.74 -3.21
C ALA A 80 24.22 -5.90 -2.09
N ALA A 81 25.43 -5.37 -2.27
CA ALA A 81 26.48 -5.36 -1.25
C ALA A 81 26.11 -4.48 -0.04
N ASP A 82 25.57 -3.28 -0.28
CA ASP A 82 25.11 -2.39 0.80
C ASP A 82 23.98 -3.01 1.62
N ILE A 83 23.05 -3.71 0.95
CA ILE A 83 21.96 -4.42 1.60
C ILE A 83 22.49 -5.60 2.40
N SER A 84 23.40 -6.41 1.83
CA SER A 84 24.02 -7.54 2.55
C SER A 84 24.67 -7.06 3.84
N ALA A 85 25.48 -6.01 3.77
CA ALA A 85 26.14 -5.41 4.94
C ALA A 85 25.17 -4.78 5.93
N LEU A 86 24.06 -4.19 5.47
CA LEU A 86 23.05 -3.62 6.35
C LEU A 86 22.28 -4.70 7.13
N LEU A 87 21.98 -5.82 6.47
CA LEU A 87 21.19 -6.90 7.04
C LEU A 87 22.01 -7.88 7.88
N ASP A 88 23.35 -7.77 7.85
CA ASP A 88 24.26 -8.82 8.34
C ASP A 88 23.96 -10.18 7.69
N ALA A 89 23.65 -10.12 6.39
CA ALA A 89 23.23 -11.26 5.59
C ALA A 89 24.39 -11.84 4.77
N GLY A 90 24.18 -13.05 4.25
CA GLY A 90 24.99 -13.58 3.16
C GLY A 90 24.88 -12.71 1.90
N PRO A 91 25.61 -13.04 0.82
CA PRO A 91 25.57 -12.27 -0.42
C PRO A 91 24.15 -12.20 -1.00
N MET A 92 23.52 -11.03 -0.87
CA MET A 92 22.23 -10.73 -1.48
C MET A 92 22.37 -10.68 -3.00
N LYS A 93 21.36 -11.16 -3.71
CA LYS A 93 21.29 -11.14 -5.18
C LYS A 93 19.99 -10.53 -5.62
N VAL A 94 20.04 -9.66 -6.62
CA VAL A 94 18.85 -9.11 -7.25
C VAL A 94 18.14 -10.22 -8.03
N THR A 95 16.89 -10.51 -7.68
CA THR A 95 16.06 -11.51 -8.36
C THR A 95 14.91 -10.89 -9.16
N HIS A 96 14.61 -9.62 -8.89
CA HIS A 96 13.66 -8.83 -9.65
C HIS A 96 14.17 -7.38 -9.73
N ASP A 97 14.08 -6.78 -10.91
CA ASP A 97 14.44 -5.38 -11.14
C ASP A 97 13.58 -4.83 -12.30
N ASN A 98 12.66 -3.90 -12.00
CA ASN A 98 11.69 -3.43 -12.99
C ASN A 98 11.18 -2.02 -12.69
N PRO A 99 11.06 -1.13 -13.71
CA PRO A 99 10.41 0.16 -13.58
C PRO A 99 8.87 0.09 -13.66
N ALA A 100 8.23 -0.83 -12.93
CA ALA A 100 6.76 -0.98 -12.95
C ALA A 100 6.19 -1.40 -11.59
N LEU A 101 4.90 -1.10 -11.41
CA LEU A 101 4.14 -1.57 -10.24
C LEU A 101 4.05 -3.10 -10.24
N LEU A 102 4.08 -3.68 -9.04
CA LEU A 102 3.81 -5.10 -8.85
C LEU A 102 2.31 -5.35 -9.05
N ALA A 103 2.00 -6.21 -10.02
CA ALA A 103 0.63 -6.54 -10.39
C ALA A 103 -0.01 -7.62 -9.48
N ASN A 104 0.58 -7.87 -8.31
CA ASN A 104 -0.03 -8.75 -7.31
C ASN A 104 -1.39 -8.19 -6.91
N THR A 105 -2.30 -9.10 -6.59
CA THR A 105 -3.61 -8.75 -6.02
C THR A 105 -3.65 -9.14 -4.55
N SER A 106 -4.60 -8.58 -3.81
CA SER A 106 -4.78 -8.93 -2.40
C SER A 106 -6.24 -9.14 -2.05
N ASP A 107 -6.45 -9.91 -0.99
CA ASP A 107 -7.72 -10.06 -0.31
C ASP A 107 -7.50 -9.91 1.20
N PRO A 108 -8.05 -8.87 1.87
CA PRO A 108 -8.87 -7.79 1.31
C PRO A 108 -8.11 -6.91 0.30
N ALA A 109 -8.80 -6.44 -0.73
CA ALA A 109 -8.21 -5.63 -1.80
C ALA A 109 -7.69 -4.26 -1.32
N ASP A 110 -8.36 -3.68 -0.33
CA ASP A 110 -8.01 -2.40 0.28
C ASP A 110 -6.77 -2.47 1.20
N CYS A 111 -6.33 -3.69 1.55
CA CYS A 111 -5.17 -3.91 2.41
C CYS A 111 -3.92 -4.38 1.66
N GLY A 112 -3.90 -4.37 0.32
CA GLY A 112 -2.74 -4.79 -0.46
C GLY A 112 -1.49 -3.93 -0.20
N ALA A 113 -1.67 -2.62 -0.07
CA ALA A 113 -0.57 -1.66 0.00
C ALA A 113 0.35 -1.83 1.22
N VAL A 114 -0.18 -2.33 2.33
CA VAL A 114 0.63 -2.62 3.52
C VAL A 114 1.49 -3.88 3.34
N THR A 115 1.21 -4.77 2.38
CA THR A 115 1.85 -6.10 2.32
C THR A 115 3.19 -6.14 1.57
N ILE A 116 3.28 -5.50 0.40
CA ILE A 116 4.48 -5.50 -0.46
C ILE A 116 4.72 -4.07 -0.97
N PRO A 117 5.99 -3.66 -1.19
CA PRO A 117 6.28 -2.39 -1.84
C PRO A 117 5.70 -2.31 -3.25
N ALA A 118 5.35 -1.10 -3.69
CA ALA A 118 5.01 -0.82 -5.09
C ALA A 118 3.86 -1.65 -5.68
N ILE A 119 2.96 -2.20 -4.86
CA ILE A 119 1.79 -2.92 -5.36
C ILE A 119 0.82 -1.97 -6.06
N ALA A 120 0.24 -2.44 -7.16
CA ALA A 120 -0.71 -1.66 -7.95
C ALA A 120 -1.86 -1.07 -7.11
N ALA A 121 -2.41 -1.85 -6.17
CA ALA A 121 -3.51 -1.43 -5.30
C ALA A 121 -3.19 -0.20 -4.43
N GLY A 122 -1.91 0.03 -4.08
CA GLY A 122 -1.49 1.21 -3.32
C GLY A 122 -1.24 2.44 -4.21
N TYR A 123 -0.70 2.24 -5.41
CA TYR A 123 -0.19 3.33 -6.24
C TYR A 123 -1.13 3.79 -7.36
N GLN A 124 -2.08 2.96 -7.81
CA GLN A 124 -3.00 3.33 -8.88
C GLN A 124 -3.81 4.58 -8.49
N GLY A 125 -3.82 5.58 -9.38
CA GLY A 125 -4.50 6.87 -9.14
C GLY A 125 -3.78 7.84 -8.20
N SER A 126 -2.61 7.49 -7.66
CA SER A 126 -1.85 8.37 -6.74
C SER A 126 -1.19 9.57 -7.43
N GLY A 127 -1.03 9.54 -8.75
CA GLY A 127 -0.35 10.57 -9.52
C GLY A 127 1.18 10.48 -9.49
N TYR A 128 1.75 9.33 -9.10
CA TYR A 128 3.19 9.07 -9.30
C TYR A 128 3.56 9.18 -10.78
N LEU A 129 4.79 9.64 -11.05
CA LEU A 129 5.32 9.90 -12.40
C LEU A 129 6.19 8.76 -12.92
N GLY A 130 6.73 7.96 -12.02
CA GLY A 130 7.53 6.78 -12.34
C GLY A 130 7.96 6.07 -11.08
N ILE A 131 8.38 4.81 -11.22
CA ILE A 131 8.76 3.94 -10.12
C ILE A 131 9.92 3.05 -10.54
N GLN A 132 10.78 2.69 -9.59
CA GLN A 132 11.76 1.60 -9.74
C GLN A 132 11.57 0.64 -8.57
N VAL A 133 11.58 -0.66 -8.84
CA VAL A 133 11.40 -1.72 -7.85
C VAL A 133 12.51 -2.75 -7.98
N GLN A 134 13.09 -3.18 -6.86
CA GLN A 134 13.97 -4.34 -6.80
C GLN A 134 13.56 -5.30 -5.68
N ASN A 135 13.72 -6.60 -5.95
CA ASN A 135 13.68 -7.66 -4.94
C ASN A 135 15.05 -8.33 -4.88
N LEU A 136 15.54 -8.56 -3.66
CA LEU A 136 16.79 -9.21 -3.38
C LEU A 136 16.60 -10.35 -2.38
N LEU A 137 17.31 -11.45 -2.60
CA LEU A 137 17.33 -12.63 -1.74
C LEU A 137 18.80 -13.04 -1.51
N ASP A 138 19.13 -13.54 -0.32
CA ASP A 138 20.36 -14.30 -0.13
C ASP A 138 20.12 -15.81 -0.37
N ALA A 139 21.16 -16.61 -0.19
CA ALA A 139 21.06 -18.07 -0.17
C ALA A 139 21.15 -18.54 1.28
N SER A 140 20.50 -19.67 1.60
CA SER A 140 20.61 -20.26 2.92
C SER A 140 22.04 -20.67 3.26
N ALA A 141 22.43 -20.45 4.52
CA ALA A 141 23.74 -20.85 5.04
C ALA A 141 23.90 -22.38 5.13
N ASP A 142 22.79 -23.12 5.22
CA ASP A 142 22.80 -24.59 5.31
C ASP A 142 22.86 -25.29 3.94
N GLY A 143 22.89 -24.52 2.84
CA GLY A 143 22.92 -25.03 1.47
C GLY A 143 21.57 -25.52 0.93
N SER A 144 20.47 -25.29 1.66
CA SER A 144 19.11 -25.55 1.18
C SER A 144 18.68 -24.54 0.10
N ASN A 145 17.54 -24.82 -0.52
CA ASN A 145 16.93 -23.91 -1.51
C ASN A 145 16.12 -22.77 -0.86
N TYR A 146 16.20 -22.61 0.46
CA TYR A 146 15.60 -21.47 1.16
C TYR A 146 16.55 -20.26 1.15
N PHE A 147 16.00 -19.11 1.52
CA PHE A 147 16.73 -17.87 1.74
C PHE A 147 16.54 -17.44 3.21
N GLU A 148 17.54 -16.76 3.77
CA GLU A 148 17.50 -16.27 5.16
C GLU A 148 16.90 -14.86 5.23
N HIS A 149 17.09 -14.08 4.16
CA HIS A 149 16.67 -12.70 4.09
C HIS A 149 16.04 -12.37 2.74
N GLN A 150 15.00 -11.52 2.79
CA GLN A 150 14.45 -10.85 1.62
C GLN A 150 14.47 -9.35 1.86
N ALA A 151 14.97 -8.59 0.88
CA ALA A 151 14.83 -7.15 0.85
C ALA A 151 14.12 -6.73 -0.44
N GLN A 152 13.03 -5.99 -0.28
CA GLN A 152 12.37 -5.29 -1.38
C GLN A 152 12.53 -3.80 -1.16
N GLN A 153 12.97 -3.11 -2.19
CA GLN A 153 13.12 -1.67 -2.20
C GLN A 153 12.44 -1.10 -3.43
N ALA A 154 11.67 -0.04 -3.24
CA ALA A 154 11.06 0.73 -4.30
C ALA A 154 11.20 2.21 -4.04
N VAL A 155 11.33 2.97 -5.12
CA VAL A 155 11.32 4.44 -5.11
C VAL A 155 10.37 4.95 -6.17
N ALA A 156 9.49 5.87 -5.81
CA ALA A 156 8.50 6.46 -6.70
C ALA A 156 8.64 7.98 -6.74
N ALA A 157 8.74 8.54 -7.95
CA ALA A 157 8.76 10.00 -8.14
C ALA A 157 7.34 10.55 -8.21
N PHE A 158 7.09 11.66 -7.54
CA PHE A 158 5.84 12.42 -7.55
C PHE A 158 6.07 13.82 -8.15
N PRO A 159 5.01 14.56 -8.52
CA PRO A 159 5.13 15.90 -9.10
C PRO A 159 5.73 16.96 -8.17
N SER A 160 5.71 16.74 -6.85
CA SER A 160 6.31 17.66 -5.87
C SER A 160 6.52 16.98 -4.52
N ALA A 161 7.29 17.62 -3.64
CA ALA A 161 7.48 17.11 -2.28
C ALA A 161 6.18 17.04 -1.48
N ARG A 162 5.26 17.99 -1.72
CA ARG A 162 3.92 17.96 -1.12
C ARG A 162 3.15 16.71 -1.54
N ARG A 163 3.18 16.35 -2.83
CA ARG A 163 2.46 15.17 -3.35
C ARG A 163 3.00 13.86 -2.79
N ALA A 164 4.32 13.73 -2.65
CA ALA A 164 4.93 12.57 -2.00
C ALA A 164 4.48 12.41 -0.54
N ARG A 165 4.47 13.51 0.23
CA ARG A 165 3.97 13.51 1.62
C ARG A 165 2.47 13.20 1.73
N GLU A 166 1.65 13.81 0.85
CA GLU A 166 0.22 13.52 0.76
C GLU A 166 -0.05 12.02 0.50
N PHE A 167 0.76 11.39 -0.37
CA PHE A 167 0.66 9.96 -0.64
C PHE A 167 0.96 9.11 0.61
N VAL A 168 2.09 9.34 1.28
CA VAL A 168 2.44 8.57 2.50
C VAL A 168 1.41 8.77 3.61
N SER A 169 0.88 9.99 3.77
CA SER A 169 -0.20 10.28 4.71
C SER A 169 -1.49 9.50 4.36
N THR A 170 -1.85 9.43 3.07
CA THR A 170 -3.01 8.64 2.61
C THR A 170 -2.82 7.15 2.88
N GLU A 171 -1.62 6.63 2.60
CA GLU A 171 -1.28 5.24 2.87
C GLU A 171 -1.27 4.94 4.37
N SER A 172 -0.88 5.89 5.23
CA SER A 172 -0.93 5.70 6.68
C SER A 172 -2.34 5.38 7.18
N ALA A 173 -3.36 6.10 6.70
CA ALA A 173 -4.75 5.85 7.07
C ALA A 173 -5.21 4.46 6.59
N ARG A 174 -4.81 4.06 5.38
CA ARG A 174 -5.12 2.73 4.84
C ARG A 174 -4.45 1.61 5.63
N TRP A 175 -3.18 1.75 5.96
CA TRP A 175 -2.42 0.74 6.72
C TRP A 175 -3.01 0.58 8.13
N ILE A 176 -3.36 1.69 8.80
CA ILE A 176 -3.99 1.67 10.12
C ILE A 176 -5.36 0.99 10.06
N ALA A 177 -6.16 1.22 9.02
CA ALA A 177 -7.45 0.53 8.84
C ALA A 177 -7.31 -0.99 8.63
N CYS A 178 -6.11 -1.46 8.25
CA CYS A 178 -5.80 -2.87 8.08
C CYS A 178 -5.22 -3.55 9.32
N THR A 179 -5.12 -2.85 10.46
CA THR A 179 -4.65 -3.41 11.74
C THR A 179 -5.40 -4.70 12.08
N ASP A 180 -4.66 -5.73 12.49
CA ASP A 180 -5.17 -7.04 12.89
C ASP A 180 -5.96 -7.79 11.80
N ARG A 181 -5.94 -7.31 10.55
CA ARG A 181 -6.49 -8.06 9.41
C ARG A 181 -5.46 -9.04 8.86
N ARG A 182 -5.98 -10.18 8.42
CA ARG A 182 -5.24 -11.11 7.55
C ARG A 182 -5.39 -10.65 6.11
N VAL A 183 -4.27 -10.57 5.39
CA VAL A 183 -4.23 -10.21 3.97
C VAL A 183 -3.57 -11.34 3.21
N THR A 184 -4.25 -11.86 2.20
CA THR A 184 -3.71 -12.85 1.27
C THR A 184 -3.23 -12.10 0.03
N VAL A 185 -2.00 -12.35 -0.41
CA VAL A 185 -1.42 -11.77 -1.62
C VAL A 185 -1.30 -12.87 -2.66
N THR A 186 -1.80 -12.59 -3.87
CA THR A 186 -1.81 -13.54 -4.99
C THR A 186 -0.90 -13.03 -6.09
N ALA A 187 -0.09 -13.91 -6.65
CA ALA A 187 0.83 -13.59 -7.73
C ALA A 187 0.07 -13.16 -9.01
N PRO A 188 0.64 -12.25 -9.82
CA PRO A 188 -0.03 -11.72 -11.01
C PRO A 188 -0.47 -12.83 -11.98
N ASN A 189 -1.66 -12.69 -12.57
CA ASN A 189 -2.19 -13.59 -13.61
C ASN A 189 -2.26 -15.08 -13.23
N THR A 190 -2.28 -15.39 -11.93
CA THR A 190 -2.38 -16.75 -11.41
C THR A 190 -3.34 -16.79 -10.22
N ASN A 191 -3.67 -18.00 -9.76
CA ASN A 191 -4.30 -18.23 -8.46
C ASN A 191 -3.27 -18.66 -7.39
N TYR A 192 -1.97 -18.47 -7.65
CA TYR A 192 -0.91 -18.84 -6.71
C TYR A 192 -0.86 -17.82 -5.58
N ILE A 193 -1.13 -18.30 -4.35
CA ILE A 193 -0.94 -17.50 -3.14
C ILE A 193 0.56 -17.31 -2.95
N ASP A 194 1.00 -16.08 -3.16
CA ASP A 194 2.38 -15.66 -2.96
C ASP A 194 2.69 -15.60 -1.46
N SER A 195 1.76 -15.03 -0.68
CA SER A 195 1.92 -14.93 0.77
C SER A 195 0.61 -14.66 1.52
N SER A 196 0.60 -14.91 2.83
CA SER A 196 -0.48 -14.49 3.71
C SER A 196 0.09 -13.83 4.97
N TRP A 197 -0.33 -12.60 5.21
CA TRP A 197 0.21 -11.75 6.26
C TRP A 197 -0.86 -11.39 7.28
N GLN A 198 -0.49 -11.41 8.56
CA GLN A 198 -1.16 -10.66 9.60
C GLN A 198 -0.54 -9.27 9.68
N VAL A 199 -1.35 -8.22 9.54
CA VAL A 199 -0.88 -6.84 9.70
C VAL A 199 -0.88 -6.48 11.18
N LEU A 200 0.29 -6.12 11.72
CA LEU A 200 0.47 -5.72 13.10
C LEU A 200 1.16 -4.35 13.20
N HIS A 201 0.76 -3.60 14.23
CA HIS A 201 1.40 -2.34 14.63
C HIS A 201 1.65 -1.32 13.49
N PRO A 202 0.68 -1.05 12.59
CA PRO A 202 0.84 0.06 11.67
C PRO A 202 0.94 1.38 12.46
N ALA A 203 1.97 2.16 12.18
CA ALA A 203 2.24 3.40 12.89
C ALA A 203 2.82 4.45 11.95
N PHE A 204 2.40 5.70 12.12
CA PHE A 204 2.90 6.84 11.36
C PHE A 204 3.43 7.89 12.32
N ASP A 205 4.74 8.09 12.30
CA ASP A 205 5.44 9.00 13.21
C ASP A 205 6.57 9.71 12.46
N HIS A 206 6.68 11.02 12.61
CA HIS A 206 7.68 11.87 11.93
C HIS A 206 7.83 11.58 10.42
N GLU A 207 6.70 11.47 9.70
CA GLU A 207 6.62 11.12 8.26
C GLU A 207 7.13 9.72 7.87
N VAL A 208 7.39 8.85 8.86
CA VAL A 208 7.77 7.45 8.64
C VAL A 208 6.57 6.56 8.95
N LEU A 209 6.05 5.90 7.93
CA LEU A 209 5.02 4.89 8.04
C LEU A 209 5.68 3.53 8.19
N THR A 210 5.27 2.76 9.20
CA THR A 210 5.80 1.42 9.47
C THR A 210 4.68 0.42 9.72
N ALA A 211 4.94 -0.86 9.50
CA ALA A 211 4.10 -1.97 9.95
C ALA A 211 4.93 -3.24 10.12
N THR A 212 4.46 -4.16 10.96
CA THR A 212 4.97 -5.54 11.06
C THR A 212 4.02 -6.47 10.34
N LEU A 213 4.55 -7.42 9.58
CA LEU A 213 3.77 -8.45 8.89
C LEU A 213 4.20 -9.81 9.42
N LEU A 214 3.29 -10.52 10.09
CA LEU A 214 3.55 -11.91 10.47
C LEU A 214 3.08 -12.86 9.39
N ASN A 215 3.93 -13.79 8.97
CA ASN A 215 3.53 -14.77 7.97
C ASN A 215 2.66 -15.86 8.60
N ARG A 216 1.50 -16.09 7.99
CA ARG A 216 0.53 -17.10 8.45
C ARG A 216 0.66 -18.43 7.72
N THR A 217 1.50 -18.50 6.70
CA THR A 217 1.81 -19.73 5.93
C THR A 217 3.14 -20.34 6.40
N THR A 218 4.15 -19.50 6.63
CA THR A 218 5.50 -19.92 7.02
C THR A 218 5.85 -19.32 8.37
N SER A 219 5.68 -20.09 9.44
CA SER A 219 5.92 -19.63 10.81
C SER A 219 7.36 -19.11 10.99
N GLY A 220 7.50 -17.93 11.58
CA GLY A 220 8.79 -17.28 11.84
C GLY A 220 9.35 -16.45 10.69
N TRP A 221 8.78 -16.56 9.48
CA TRP A 221 9.18 -15.71 8.36
C TRP A 221 8.44 -14.37 8.39
N ASP A 222 8.90 -13.42 9.18
CA ASP A 222 8.17 -12.17 9.40
C ASP A 222 8.87 -10.99 8.71
N CYS A 223 8.11 -9.92 8.45
CA CYS A 223 8.62 -8.75 7.75
C CYS A 223 8.36 -7.44 8.50
N GLN A 224 9.23 -6.46 8.27
CA GLN A 224 8.95 -5.05 8.55
C GLN A 224 8.69 -4.32 7.23
N ARG A 225 7.67 -3.46 7.24
CA ARG A 225 7.34 -2.52 6.17
C ARG A 225 7.70 -1.12 6.60
N VAL A 226 8.26 -0.34 5.69
CA VAL A 226 8.54 1.08 5.88
C VAL A 226 8.22 1.84 4.60
N MET A 227 7.53 2.95 4.75
CA MET A 227 7.31 3.93 3.69
C MET A 227 7.59 5.33 4.23
N MET A 228 8.40 6.12 3.53
CA MET A 228 8.69 7.50 3.92
C MET A 228 8.99 8.39 2.71
N PRO A 229 8.60 9.68 2.75
CA PRO A 229 8.90 10.62 1.70
C PRO A 229 10.25 11.31 1.92
N ARG A 230 10.91 11.68 0.82
CA ARG A 230 12.04 12.62 0.81
C ARG A 230 11.97 13.44 -0.47
N ARG A 231 11.79 14.75 -0.33
CA ARG A 231 11.43 15.64 -1.46
C ARG A 231 10.25 15.05 -2.22
N ASN A 232 10.29 15.03 -3.55
CA ASN A 232 9.26 14.47 -4.39
C ASN A 232 9.35 12.93 -4.55
N VAL A 233 10.20 12.23 -3.79
CA VAL A 233 10.35 10.77 -3.88
C VAL A 233 9.69 10.12 -2.67
N VAL A 234 8.99 9.01 -2.89
CA VAL A 234 8.55 8.09 -1.84
C VAL A 234 9.44 6.87 -1.89
N VAL A 235 10.04 6.52 -0.75
CA VAL A 235 10.79 5.29 -0.52
C VAL A 235 9.84 4.28 0.13
N ASP A 236 9.72 3.09 -0.44
CA ASP A 236 8.81 2.03 -0.02
C ASP A 236 9.58 0.69 0.07
N VAL A 237 9.70 0.15 1.27
CA VAL A 237 10.65 -0.92 1.59
C VAL A 237 10.00 -2.03 2.42
N ARG A 238 10.38 -3.27 2.14
CA ARG A 238 10.08 -4.43 2.99
C ARG A 238 11.35 -5.21 3.23
N VAL A 239 11.63 -5.57 4.47
CA VAL A 239 12.66 -6.55 4.82
C VAL A 239 11.97 -7.70 5.55
N CYS A 240 12.35 -8.93 5.21
CA CYS A 240 11.85 -10.14 5.85
C CYS A 240 13.03 -11.05 6.23
N GLY A 241 12.82 -11.86 7.26
CA GLY A 241 13.78 -12.84 7.75
C GLY A 241 13.19 -13.70 8.87
N TRP A 242 13.92 -14.73 9.27
CA TRP A 242 13.47 -15.68 10.31
C TRP A 242 13.41 -15.11 11.73
N SER A 243 14.07 -13.97 11.96
CA SER A 243 13.96 -13.18 13.20
C SER A 243 13.12 -11.91 13.00
N GLY A 244 12.40 -11.82 11.88
CA GLY A 244 11.75 -10.62 11.39
C GLY A 244 12.64 -9.81 10.43
N GLY A 245 12.29 -8.54 10.23
CA GLY A 245 12.98 -7.66 9.29
C GLY A 245 13.24 -6.25 9.83
N GLY A 246 13.60 -6.12 11.10
CA GLY A 246 13.72 -4.84 11.82
C GLY A 246 14.67 -3.79 11.19
N GLN A 247 15.46 -4.17 10.19
CA GLN A 247 16.37 -3.32 9.44
C GLN A 247 15.67 -2.51 8.32
N ALA A 248 14.38 -2.73 8.02
CA ALA A 248 13.71 -2.04 6.92
C ALA A 248 13.73 -0.51 7.06
N ARG A 249 13.66 0.02 8.30
CA ARG A 249 13.77 1.48 8.54
C ARG A 249 15.16 2.02 8.20
N ALA A 250 16.21 1.29 8.58
CA ALA A 250 17.58 1.68 8.25
C ALA A 250 17.83 1.62 6.74
N LEU A 251 17.24 0.62 6.06
CA LEU A 251 17.28 0.49 4.61
C LEU A 251 16.61 1.70 3.93
N ALA A 252 15.38 2.02 4.33
CA ALA A 252 14.66 3.18 3.82
C ALA A 252 15.43 4.49 4.06
N THR A 253 16.03 4.66 5.24
CA THR A 253 16.85 5.84 5.59
C THR A 253 18.04 5.99 4.63
N ARG A 254 18.80 4.92 4.40
CA ARG A 254 19.95 4.95 3.47
C ARG A 254 19.53 5.28 2.03
N ILE A 255 18.34 4.87 1.58
CA ILE A 255 17.81 5.28 0.28
C ILE A 255 17.44 6.77 0.29
N THR A 256 16.78 7.26 1.35
CA THR A 256 16.45 8.69 1.45
C THR A 256 17.68 9.60 1.48
N ASP A 257 18.79 9.14 2.04
CA ASP A 257 20.07 9.87 2.05
C ASP A 257 20.67 10.02 0.65
N ARG A 258 20.30 9.16 -0.31
CA ARG A 258 20.71 9.28 -1.72
C ARG A 258 19.85 10.25 -2.52
N VAL A 259 18.72 10.70 -1.99
CA VAL A 259 17.86 11.66 -2.67
C VAL A 259 18.57 13.03 -2.66
N PRO A 260 18.91 13.61 -3.84
CA PRO A 260 19.62 14.89 -3.93
C PRO A 260 18.87 16.00 -3.19
N ALA A 261 19.60 16.95 -2.59
CA ALA A 261 19.01 18.05 -1.81
C ALA A 261 18.02 18.93 -2.58
#